data_AF-A0A942RNZ6-F1
#
_entry.id   AF-A0A942RNZ6-F1
#
_cell.length_a   1.000
_cell.length_b   1.000
_cell.length_c   1.000
_cell.angle_alpha   90.00
_cell.angle_beta   90.00
_cell.angle_gamma   90.00
#
_symmetry.space_group_name_H-M   'P 1'
#
loop_
_entity.id
_entity.type
_entity.pdbx_description
1 polymer ?
#
loop_
_entity_poly.entity_id
_entity_poly.type
_entity_poly.pdbx_seq_one_letter_code
_entity_poly.pdbx_strand_id
1 'polypeptide(L)'
;MTLEAILQAQRQLLSLEPATPEFVTQQVTCRVPTTCPPEFQGRYTVRSGDTMFLIARRFGVTLQALINANPHIPNPNLIFPCDVLCVPGVDTCRVPTTCPPGFMNRYTVRPGDTMFFIARRFGVTLQALINANPHITNPNLIFPCDVLCVP
;
A
#
# COMPACT_ATOMS: atom_id res chain seq x y z
N MET A 1 -13.53 34.83 62.32
CA MET A 1 -13.19 34.61 60.90
C MET A 1 -13.17 35.95 60.22
N THR A 2 -12.01 36.41 59.76
CA THR A 2 -11.85 37.74 59.17
C THR A 2 -12.44 37.77 57.76
N LEU A 3 -12.95 38.93 57.35
CA LEU A 3 -13.48 39.17 56.00
C LEU A 3 -12.43 38.85 54.91
N GLU A 4 -11.13 38.99 55.25
CA GLU A 4 -9.96 38.57 54.46
C GLU A 4 -9.96 37.06 54.14
N ALA A 5 -10.36 36.20 55.08
CA ALA A 5 -10.43 34.75 54.84
C ALA A 5 -11.61 34.36 53.92
N ILE A 6 -12.69 35.14 53.91
CA ILE A 6 -13.82 34.92 53.00
C ILE A 6 -13.46 35.41 51.59
N LEU A 7 -12.79 36.55 51.46
CA LEU A 7 -12.30 37.08 50.17
C LEU A 7 -11.21 36.21 49.53
N GLN A 8 -10.34 35.57 50.33
CA GLN A 8 -9.37 34.60 49.81
C GLN A 8 -10.05 33.30 49.33
N ALA A 9 -11.06 32.80 50.06
CA ALA A 9 -11.81 31.62 49.63
C ALA A 9 -12.63 31.87 48.34
N GLN A 10 -13.15 33.09 48.15
CA GLN A 10 -13.95 33.44 46.97
C GLN A 10 -13.10 33.70 45.71
N ARG A 11 -11.79 33.98 45.86
CA ARG A 11 -10.84 34.09 44.72
C ARG A 11 -10.34 32.76 44.19
N GLN A 12 -10.52 31.67 44.94
CA GLN A 12 -10.04 30.32 44.57
C GLN A 12 -11.11 29.48 43.87
N LEU A 13 -12.37 29.93 43.88
CA LEU A 13 -13.48 29.29 43.17
C LEU A 13 -13.66 29.79 41.72
N LEU A 14 -12.96 30.85 41.30
CA LEU A 14 -13.07 31.40 39.94
C LEU A 14 -12.04 30.84 38.94
N SER A 15 -11.21 29.87 39.35
CA SER A 15 -10.15 29.27 38.54
C SER A 15 -10.38 27.79 38.21
N LEU A 16 -11.57 27.25 38.48
CA LEU A 16 -11.95 25.91 38.03
C LEU A 16 -12.76 26.01 36.75
N GLU A 17 -12.10 26.45 35.67
CA GLU A 17 -12.58 26.11 34.34
C GLU A 17 -12.56 24.58 34.25
N PRO A 18 -13.67 23.91 33.87
CA PRO A 18 -13.59 22.49 33.60
C PRO A 18 -12.55 22.32 32.51
N ALA A 19 -11.49 21.55 32.80
CA ALA A 19 -10.59 21.09 31.76
C ALA A 19 -11.46 20.39 30.72
N THR A 20 -11.78 21.10 29.64
CA THR A 20 -12.26 20.50 28.42
C THR A 20 -11.26 19.39 28.12
N PRO A 21 -11.69 18.14 27.84
CA PRO A 21 -10.73 17.15 27.41
C PRO A 21 -10.02 17.76 26.21
N GLU A 22 -8.74 18.05 26.37
CA GLU A 22 -7.86 18.40 25.26
C GLU A 22 -7.96 17.18 24.34
N PHE A 23 -8.87 17.25 23.38
CA PHE A 23 -8.76 16.46 22.18
C PHE A 23 -7.42 16.90 21.63
N VAL A 24 -6.40 16.07 21.88
CA VAL A 24 -5.14 16.14 21.17
C VAL A 24 -5.53 15.98 19.71
N THR A 25 -5.79 17.10 19.04
CA THR A 25 -5.88 17.14 17.60
C THR A 25 -4.46 16.86 17.15
N GLN A 26 -4.12 15.58 17.07
CA GLN A 26 -2.96 15.13 16.34
C GLN A 26 -3.22 15.67 14.94
N GLN A 27 -2.57 16.80 14.61
CA GLN A 27 -2.78 17.49 13.36
C GLN A 27 -2.36 16.49 12.29
N VAL A 28 -3.32 15.81 11.69
CA VAL A 28 -3.10 14.89 10.58
C VAL A 28 -2.76 15.79 9.40
N THR A 29 -1.51 16.22 9.34
CA THR A 29 -0.97 16.95 8.22
C THR A 29 -0.72 15.96 7.09
N CYS A 30 -1.25 16.29 5.92
CA CYS A 30 -1.09 15.46 4.74
C CYS A 30 0.40 15.31 4.41
N ARG A 31 0.91 14.08 4.34
CA ARG A 31 2.29 13.85 3.90
C ARG A 31 2.32 13.86 2.38
N VAL A 32 2.92 14.90 1.82
CA VAL A 32 3.02 15.10 0.37
C VAL A 32 4.49 15.02 -0.04
N PRO A 33 4.85 14.17 -1.03
CA PRO A 33 6.21 14.09 -1.51
C PRO A 33 6.57 15.34 -2.30
N THR A 34 7.75 15.88 -2.02
CA THR A 34 8.32 17.01 -2.78
C THR A 34 8.60 16.62 -4.23
N THR A 35 9.09 15.40 -4.46
CA THR A 35 9.35 14.83 -5.78
C THR A 35 8.87 13.38 -5.87
N CYS A 36 8.60 12.92 -7.09
CA CYS A 36 8.34 11.51 -7.37
C CYS A 36 9.54 10.90 -8.12
N PRO A 37 9.75 9.57 -8.03
CA PRO A 37 10.74 8.89 -8.85
C PRO A 37 10.49 9.12 -10.35
N PRO A 38 11.53 9.02 -11.21
CA PRO A 38 11.36 8.98 -12.67
C PRO A 38 10.40 7.86 -13.11
N GLU A 39 9.72 8.05 -14.24
CA GLU A 39 8.79 7.06 -14.85
C GLU A 39 7.62 6.62 -13.93
N PHE A 40 7.24 7.44 -12.95
CA PHE A 40 6.06 7.19 -12.12
C PHE A 40 4.77 7.40 -12.93
N GLN A 41 3.77 6.55 -12.73
CA GLN A 41 2.52 6.60 -13.49
C GLN A 41 1.55 7.70 -13.01
N GLY A 42 1.77 8.24 -11.81
CA GLY A 42 1.00 9.36 -11.29
C GLY A 42 1.03 9.50 -9.77
N ARG A 43 0.39 10.56 -9.27
CA ARG A 43 0.17 10.77 -7.83
C ARG A 43 -1.20 10.26 -7.43
N TYR A 44 -1.29 9.61 -6.26
CA TYR A 44 -2.54 9.14 -5.68
C TYR A 44 -2.74 9.73 -4.28
N THR A 45 -3.88 10.38 -4.05
CA THR A 45 -4.27 10.86 -2.72
C THR A 45 -5.03 9.76 -1.99
N VAL A 46 -4.48 9.35 -0.84
CA VAL A 46 -5.03 8.32 0.05
C VAL A 46 -6.41 8.73 0.55
N ARG A 47 -7.33 7.76 0.54
CA ARG A 47 -8.71 7.90 1.03
C ARG A 47 -8.92 7.02 2.25
N SER A 48 -10.00 7.27 2.98
CA SER A 48 -10.40 6.41 4.10
C SER A 48 -10.58 4.97 3.64
N GLY A 49 -9.99 4.03 4.37
CA GLY A 49 -10.02 2.59 4.06
C GLY A 49 -8.93 2.11 3.11
N ASP A 50 -8.10 2.99 2.55
CA ASP A 50 -6.97 2.57 1.74
C ASP A 50 -5.87 1.92 2.60
N THR A 51 -5.17 0.96 1.99
CA THR A 51 -3.86 0.48 2.45
C THR A 51 -2.90 0.53 1.27
N MET A 52 -1.59 0.62 1.51
CA MET A 52 -0.61 0.57 0.42
C MET A 52 -0.75 -0.71 -0.42
N PHE A 53 -1.16 -1.83 0.18
CA PHE A 53 -1.45 -3.07 -0.54
C PHE A 53 -2.63 -2.91 -1.52
N LEU A 54 -3.75 -2.35 -1.07
CA LEU A 54 -4.92 -2.12 -1.93
C LEU A 54 -4.62 -1.12 -3.05
N ILE A 55 -3.84 -0.09 -2.75
CA ILE A 55 -3.41 0.92 -3.73
C ILE A 55 -2.48 0.28 -4.76
N ALA A 56 -1.44 -0.44 -4.34
CA ALA A 56 -0.53 -1.14 -5.25
C ALA A 56 -1.30 -2.09 -6.17
N ARG A 57 -2.25 -2.85 -5.60
CA ARG A 57 -3.14 -3.74 -6.34
C ARG A 57 -3.98 -2.98 -7.36
N ARG A 58 -4.51 -1.80 -7.02
CA ARG A 58 -5.31 -0.96 -7.93
C ARG A 58 -4.52 -0.50 -9.15
N PHE A 59 -3.24 -0.14 -8.95
CA PHE A 59 -2.37 0.41 -9.98
C PHE A 59 -1.48 -0.61 -10.67
N GLY A 60 -1.63 -1.89 -10.35
CA GLY A 60 -0.85 -2.95 -10.99
C GLY A 60 0.65 -2.90 -10.68
N VAL A 61 1.03 -2.31 -9.54
CA VAL A 61 2.42 -2.27 -9.08
C VAL A 61 2.60 -3.19 -7.88
N THR A 62 3.84 -3.56 -7.58
CA THR A 62 4.09 -4.28 -6.33
C THR A 62 3.95 -3.39 -5.12
N LEU A 63 3.57 -3.99 -3.99
CA LEU A 63 3.61 -3.31 -2.70
C LEU A 63 5.02 -2.78 -2.42
N GLN A 64 6.06 -3.58 -2.69
CA GLN A 64 7.44 -3.15 -2.44
C GLN A 64 7.86 -1.98 -3.34
N ALA A 65 7.51 -1.99 -4.63
CA ALA A 65 7.80 -0.85 -5.51
C ALA A 65 7.07 0.41 -5.03
N LEU A 66 5.80 0.30 -4.61
CA LEU A 66 5.07 1.42 -4.05
C LEU A 66 5.74 1.93 -2.76
N ILE A 67 6.17 1.05 -1.85
CA ILE A 67 6.88 1.44 -0.63
C ILE A 67 8.18 2.19 -0.97
N ASN A 68 9.00 1.62 -1.87
CA ASN A 68 10.27 2.20 -2.28
C ASN A 68 10.10 3.58 -2.95
N ALA A 69 9.02 3.76 -3.70
CA ALA A 69 8.69 5.02 -4.36
C ALA A 69 8.22 6.13 -3.39
N ASN A 70 7.92 5.79 -2.13
CA ASN A 70 7.32 6.69 -1.14
C ASN A 70 8.12 6.76 0.18
N PRO A 71 9.40 7.15 0.15
CA PRO A 71 10.26 7.19 1.34
C PRO A 71 9.81 8.21 2.40
N HIS A 72 8.96 9.18 2.03
CA HIS A 72 8.35 10.14 2.95
C HIS A 72 7.26 9.51 3.84
N ILE A 73 6.88 8.25 3.60
CA ILE A 73 6.00 7.47 4.46
C ILE A 73 6.85 6.51 5.31
N PRO A 74 7.15 6.84 6.58
CA PRO A 74 8.10 6.06 7.37
C PRO A 74 7.58 4.66 7.73
N ASN A 75 6.26 4.53 7.92
CA ASN A 75 5.59 3.27 8.20
C ASN A 75 4.55 2.99 7.10
N PRO A 76 4.80 2.03 6.19
CA PRO A 76 3.90 1.74 5.07
C PRO A 76 2.57 1.11 5.49
N ASN A 77 2.49 0.58 6.72
CA ASN A 77 1.23 0.08 7.30
C ASN A 77 0.36 1.20 7.87
N LEU A 78 0.88 2.44 7.94
CA LEU A 78 0.19 3.58 8.53
C LEU A 78 0.17 4.75 7.53
N ILE A 79 -0.84 4.74 6.67
CA ILE A 79 -1.21 5.86 5.79
C ILE A 79 -2.50 6.51 6.30
N PHE A 80 -2.62 7.82 6.08
CA PHE A 80 -3.77 8.61 6.50
C PHE A 80 -4.49 9.17 5.27
N PRO A 81 -5.81 9.37 5.33
CA PRO A 81 -6.51 10.16 4.33
C PRO A 81 -5.78 11.48 4.11
N CYS A 82 -5.69 11.90 2.85
CA CYS A 82 -4.95 13.06 2.34
C CYS A 82 -3.44 12.92 2.14
N ASP A 83 -2.78 11.85 2.62
CA ASP A 83 -1.43 11.53 2.16
C ASP A 83 -1.39 11.41 0.63
N VAL A 84 -0.29 11.83 0.02
CA VAL A 84 -0.08 11.70 -1.42
C VAL A 84 1.03 10.69 -1.65
N LEU A 85 0.74 9.68 -2.47
CA LEU A 85 1.70 8.67 -2.88
C LEU A 85 2.11 8.89 -4.34
N CYS A 86 3.40 8.78 -4.62
CA CYS A 86 3.93 8.56 -5.96
C CYS A 86 3.72 7.10 -6.33
N VAL A 87 2.85 6.84 -7.31
CA VAL A 87 2.63 5.49 -7.82
C VAL A 87 3.73 5.22 -8.86
N PRO A 88 4.64 4.26 -8.64
CA PRO A 88 5.74 4.00 -9.57
C PRO A 88 5.21 3.50 -10.90
N GLY A 89 6.02 3.56 -11.95
CA GLY A 89 5.74 2.84 -13.18
C GLY A 89 5.55 1.34 -12.91
N VAL A 90 4.88 0.64 -13.82
CA VAL A 90 4.83 -0.82 -13.74
C VAL A 90 6.25 -1.37 -13.89
N ASP A 91 6.63 -2.31 -13.02
CA ASP A 91 7.81 -3.14 -13.26
C ASP A 91 7.69 -3.72 -14.66
N THR A 92 8.79 -3.75 -15.43
CA THR A 92 8.75 -4.21 -16.83
C THR A 92 8.13 -5.60 -16.89
N CYS A 93 6.98 -5.71 -17.56
CA CYS A 93 6.24 -6.96 -17.67
C CYS A 93 7.15 -8.08 -18.17
N ARG A 94 7.25 -9.18 -17.41
CA ARG A 94 8.03 -10.34 -17.87
C ARG A 94 7.14 -11.16 -18.79
N VAL A 95 7.37 -11.01 -20.08
CA VAL A 95 6.64 -11.72 -21.13
C VAL A 95 7.59 -12.74 -21.76
N PRO A 96 7.27 -14.05 -21.75
CA PRO A 96 8.10 -15.05 -22.38
C PRO A 96 7.97 -14.93 -23.89
N THR A 97 9.11 -14.93 -24.59
CA THR A 97 9.17 -14.90 -26.06
C THR A 97 8.39 -16.07 -26.66
N THR A 98 8.55 -17.26 -26.09
CA THR A 98 7.87 -18.48 -26.50
C THR A 98 7.34 -19.24 -25.28
N CYS A 99 6.30 -20.04 -25.48
CA CYS A 99 5.83 -20.98 -24.47
C CYS A 99 6.33 -22.39 -24.79
N PRO A 100 6.53 -23.25 -23.76
CA PRO A 100 6.89 -24.65 -23.98
C PRO A 100 5.84 -25.38 -24.84
N PRO A 101 6.24 -26.43 -25.60
CA PRO A 101 5.29 -27.26 -26.32
C PRO A 101 4.19 -27.83 -25.42
N GLY A 102 2.97 -27.87 -25.93
CA GLY A 102 1.82 -28.38 -25.18
C GLY A 102 1.16 -27.37 -24.23
N PHE A 103 1.62 -26.12 -24.16
CA PHE A 103 0.95 -25.10 -23.35
C PHE A 103 -0.49 -24.87 -23.82
N MET A 104 -1.41 -24.76 -22.86
CA MET A 104 -2.84 -24.58 -23.13
C MET A 104 -3.19 -23.11 -23.35
N ASN A 105 -2.58 -22.20 -22.58
CA ASN A 105 -2.96 -20.80 -22.58
C ASN A 105 -1.82 -19.87 -22.12
N ARG A 106 -1.87 -18.61 -22.54
CA ARG A 106 -1.10 -17.52 -21.92
C ARG A 106 -1.98 -16.80 -20.91
N TYR A 107 -1.49 -16.65 -19.68
CA TYR A 107 -2.21 -15.95 -18.62
C TYR A 107 -1.45 -14.70 -18.19
N THR A 108 -2.07 -13.53 -18.35
CA THR A 108 -1.54 -12.28 -17.80
C THR A 108 -1.91 -12.19 -16.33
N VAL A 109 -0.89 -12.15 -15.47
CA VAL A 109 -1.00 -12.02 -14.02
C VAL A 109 -1.75 -10.75 -13.68
N ARG A 110 -2.71 -10.90 -12.76
CA ARG A 110 -3.53 -9.82 -12.26
C ARG A 110 -3.14 -9.47 -10.83
N PRO A 111 -3.49 -8.26 -10.37
CA PRO A 111 -3.28 -7.87 -8.99
C PRO A 111 -3.94 -8.85 -8.00
N GLY A 112 -3.13 -9.39 -7.08
CA GLY A 112 -3.58 -10.36 -6.07
C GLY A 112 -3.42 -11.84 -6.47
N ASP A 113 -2.97 -12.12 -7.70
CA ASP A 113 -2.67 -13.49 -8.10
C ASP A 113 -1.43 -14.03 -7.38
N THR A 114 -1.41 -15.36 -7.19
CA THR A 114 -0.21 -16.14 -6.87
C THR A 114 -0.10 -17.27 -7.88
N MET A 115 1.11 -17.78 -8.14
CA MET A 115 1.25 -18.96 -9.00
C MET A 115 0.44 -20.16 -8.48
N PHE A 116 0.27 -20.29 -7.16
CA PHE A 116 -0.56 -21.34 -6.56
C PHE A 116 -2.03 -21.21 -6.95
N PHE A 117 -2.63 -20.02 -6.82
CA PHE A 117 -4.03 -19.81 -7.19
C PHE A 117 -4.26 -19.88 -8.70
N ILE A 118 -3.29 -19.44 -9.51
CA ILE A 118 -3.33 -19.59 -10.96
C ILE A 118 -3.28 -21.07 -11.35
N ALA A 119 -2.33 -21.84 -10.82
CA ALA A 119 -2.21 -23.26 -11.12
C ALA A 119 -3.51 -24.02 -10.79
N ARG A 120 -4.05 -23.79 -9.59
CA ARG A 120 -5.34 -24.35 -9.16
C ARG A 120 -6.49 -23.95 -10.08
N ARG A 121 -6.54 -22.70 -10.54
CA ARG A 121 -7.58 -22.20 -11.46
C ARG A 121 -7.58 -22.96 -12.79
N PHE A 122 -6.40 -23.31 -13.30
CA PHE A 122 -6.25 -24.02 -14.57
C PHE A 122 -6.16 -25.54 -14.43
N GLY A 123 -6.26 -26.07 -13.20
CA GLY A 123 -6.18 -27.52 -12.96
C GLY A 123 -4.79 -28.12 -13.19
N VAL A 124 -3.74 -27.31 -13.15
CA VAL A 124 -2.34 -27.76 -13.27
C VAL A 124 -1.65 -27.78 -11.91
N THR A 125 -0.56 -28.55 -11.77
CA THR A 125 0.23 -28.50 -10.54
C THR A 125 1.03 -27.21 -10.47
N LEU A 126 1.25 -26.70 -9.24
CA LEU A 126 2.12 -25.54 -9.04
C LEU A 126 3.51 -25.77 -9.65
N GLN A 127 4.07 -26.98 -9.47
CA GLN A 127 5.38 -27.32 -10.02
C GLN A 127 5.40 -27.30 -11.55
N ALA A 128 4.35 -27.79 -12.22
CA ALA A 128 4.27 -27.75 -13.68
C ALA A 128 4.21 -26.30 -14.17
N LEU A 129 3.42 -25.44 -13.53
CA LEU A 129 3.36 -24.01 -13.85
C LEU A 129 4.72 -23.34 -13.65
N ILE A 130 5.43 -23.62 -12.54
CA ILE A 130 6.78 -23.08 -12.30
C ILE A 130 7.75 -23.51 -13.41
N ASN A 131 7.79 -24.80 -13.72
CA ASN A 131 8.69 -25.36 -14.73
C ASN A 131 8.41 -24.79 -16.13
N ALA A 132 7.16 -24.49 -16.46
CA ALA A 132 6.77 -23.91 -17.74
C ALA A 132 7.17 -22.42 -17.88
N ASN A 133 7.60 -21.76 -16.80
CA ASN A 133 7.83 -20.31 -16.74
C ASN A 133 9.23 -19.96 -16.20
N PRO A 134 10.33 -20.38 -16.87
CA PRO A 134 11.70 -20.16 -16.39
C PRO A 134 12.14 -18.69 -16.38
N HIS A 135 11.43 -17.80 -17.10
CA HIS A 135 11.65 -16.35 -17.03
C HIS A 135 11.22 -15.74 -15.68
N ILE A 136 10.45 -16.48 -14.87
CA ILE A 136 10.10 -16.09 -13.51
C ILE A 136 11.07 -16.77 -12.53
N THR A 137 12.15 -16.06 -12.21
CA THR A 137 13.24 -16.56 -11.36
C THR A 137 12.82 -16.81 -9.91
N ASN A 138 11.84 -16.06 -9.40
CA ASN A 138 11.24 -16.27 -8.09
C ASN A 138 9.73 -16.49 -8.22
N PRO A 139 9.24 -17.74 -8.11
CA PRO A 139 7.81 -18.08 -8.22
C PRO A 139 6.90 -17.42 -7.19
N ASN A 140 7.44 -17.02 -6.04
CA ASN A 140 6.68 -16.31 -5.00
C ASN A 140 6.54 -14.81 -5.30
N LEU A 141 7.23 -14.32 -6.34
CA LEU A 141 7.23 -12.92 -6.73
C LEU A 141 6.84 -12.77 -8.21
N ILE A 142 5.53 -12.68 -8.44
CA ILE A 142 4.94 -12.32 -9.73
C ILE A 142 4.37 -10.92 -9.67
N PHE A 143 4.41 -10.23 -10.81
CA PHE A 143 3.95 -8.86 -10.96
C PHE A 143 2.69 -8.85 -11.81
N PRO A 144 1.71 -7.97 -11.50
CA PRO A 144 0.67 -7.67 -12.46
C PRO A 144 1.31 -7.34 -13.82
N CYS A 145 0.71 -7.83 -14.90
CA CYS A 145 1.23 -7.79 -16.27
C CYS A 145 2.28 -8.84 -16.68
N ASP A 146 2.89 -9.59 -15.76
CA ASP A 146 3.66 -10.77 -16.14
C ASP A 146 2.78 -11.72 -16.97
N VAL A 147 3.37 -12.40 -17.94
CA VAL A 147 2.66 -13.41 -18.74
C VAL A 147 3.21 -14.78 -18.41
N LEU A 148 2.32 -15.68 -17.99
CA LEU A 148 2.64 -17.07 -17.73
C LEU A 148 2.16 -17.96 -18.87
N CYS A 149 2.99 -18.91 -19.28
CA CYS A 149 2.62 -20.06 -20.09
C CYS A 149 2.01 -21.12 -19.17
N VAL A 150 0.71 -21.37 -19.31
CA VAL A 150 0.00 -22.41 -18.56
C VAL A 150 0.15 -23.72 -19.33
N PRO A 151 0.83 -24.74 -18.76
CA PRO A 151 1.02 -26.05 -19.41
C PRO A 151 -0.27 -26.86 -19.49
#